data_AF-A0A0M8WPJ8-F1
#
_entry.id   AF-A0A0M8WPJ8-F1
#
_cell.length_a   1.000
_cell.length_b   1.000
_cell.length_c   1.000
_cell.angle_alpha   90.00
_cell.angle_beta   90.00
_cell.angle_gamma   90.00
#
_symmetry.space_group_name_H-M   'P 1'
#
loop_
_entity.id
_entity.type
_entity.pdbx_description
1 polymer ?
#
loop_
_entity_poly.entity_id
_entity_poly.type
_entity_poly.pdbx_seq_one_letter_code
_entity_poly.pdbx_strand_id
1 'polypeptide(L)'
;MTPAPPGAAEPLRVVIADDHAVVRAGLRALLEGEPDIEVIAEAGSGEEAVGLVARLLPDVALMDLRFGGAGGVGGVGGTGGIDGIEAIRRLAAE
;
A
#
# COMPACT_ATOMS: atom_id res chain seq x y z
N MET A 1 -4.43 30.18 14.49
CA MET A 1 -4.84 29.59 13.20
C MET A 1 -3.57 29.26 12.45
N THR A 2 -3.26 27.97 12.33
CA THR A 2 -2.11 27.49 11.53
C THR A 2 -2.34 27.86 10.06
N PRO A 3 -1.35 28.38 9.34
CA PRO A 3 -1.53 28.70 7.92
C PRO A 3 -1.84 27.42 7.13
N ALA A 4 -2.82 27.49 6.23
CA ALA A 4 -3.11 26.42 5.28
C ALA A 4 -1.92 26.23 4.32
N PRO A 5 -1.47 25.00 4.04
CA PRO A 5 -0.39 24.75 3.10
C PRO A 5 -0.79 25.19 1.67
N PRO A 6 0.17 25.59 0.83
CA PRO A 6 -0.11 26.20 -0.46
C PRO A 6 -0.78 25.23 -1.44
N GLY A 7 -1.95 25.64 -1.92
CA GLY A 7 -2.76 24.93 -2.91
C GLY A 7 -4.00 24.31 -2.27
N ALA A 8 -5.16 24.46 -2.88
CA ALA A 8 -6.28 23.54 -2.67
C ALA A 8 -5.87 22.18 -3.26
N ALA A 9 -4.89 21.53 -2.63
CA ALA A 9 -4.18 20.38 -3.15
C ALA A 9 -5.11 19.16 -3.08
N GLU A 10 -5.21 18.43 -4.18
CA GLU A 10 -5.89 17.14 -4.21
C GLU A 10 -5.32 16.25 -3.09
N PRO A 11 -6.17 15.43 -2.44
CA PRO A 11 -5.73 14.57 -1.35
C PRO A 11 -4.62 13.64 -1.83
N LEU A 12 -3.64 13.38 -0.97
CA LEU A 12 -2.52 12.49 -1.25
C LEU A 12 -3.06 11.08 -1.54
N ARG A 13 -2.80 10.56 -2.74
CA ARG A 13 -3.34 9.28 -3.20
C ARG A 13 -2.43 8.15 -2.75
N VAL A 14 -2.93 7.30 -1.87
CA VAL A 14 -2.17 6.24 -1.22
C VAL A 14 -2.66 4.85 -1.62
N VAL A 15 -1.74 3.94 -1.90
CA VAL A 15 -2.00 2.49 -1.98
C VAL A 15 -1.42 1.82 -0.74
N ILE A 16 -2.19 0.93 -0.11
CA ILE A 16 -1.75 0.13 1.04
C ILE A 16 -1.51 -1.31 0.59
N ALA A 17 -0.34 -1.88 0.86
CA ALA A 17 -0.01 -3.25 0.49
C ALA A 17 0.51 -4.02 1.71
N ASP A 18 -0.23 -5.04 2.16
CA ASP A 18 0.10 -5.88 3.32
C ASP A 18 -0.67 -7.20 3.21
N ASP A 19 -0.11 -8.35 3.57
CA ASP A 19 -0.80 -9.65 3.50
C ASP A 19 -1.80 -9.89 4.66
N HIS A 20 -1.77 -9.05 5.71
CA HIS A 20 -2.67 -9.11 6.84
C HIS A 20 -3.85 -8.14 6.68
N ALA A 21 -5.04 -8.70 6.41
CA ALA A 21 -6.26 -7.92 6.25
C ALA A 21 -6.59 -7.00 7.45
N VAL A 22 -6.25 -7.42 8.68
CA VAL A 22 -6.45 -6.61 9.89
C VAL A 22 -5.55 -5.37 9.90
N VAL A 23 -4.30 -5.51 9.45
CA VAL A 23 -3.34 -4.40 9.37
C VAL A 23 -3.80 -3.40 8.32
N ARG A 24 -4.20 -3.87 7.12
CA ARG A 24 -4.75 -2.99 6.08
C ARG A 24 -5.98 -2.22 6.55
N ALA A 25 -6.93 -2.89 7.19
CA ALA A 25 -8.12 -2.24 7.72
C ALA A 25 -7.78 -1.17 8.77
N GLY A 26 -6.80 -1.44 9.65
CA GLY A 26 -6.33 -0.46 10.63
C GLY A 26 -5.64 0.74 10.00
N LEU A 27 -4.74 0.51 9.04
CA LEU A 27 -4.05 1.59 8.31
C LEU A 27 -5.04 2.45 7.51
N ARG A 28 -5.99 1.82 6.82
CA ARG A 28 -7.06 2.51 6.09
C ARG A 28 -7.88 3.41 7.02
N ALA A 29 -8.32 2.87 8.17
CA ALA A 29 -9.10 3.63 9.14
C ALA A 29 -8.32 4.82 9.72
N LEU A 30 -7.00 4.69 9.90
CA LEU A 30 -6.14 5.79 10.35
C LEU A 30 -5.97 6.86 9.27
N LEU A 31 -5.76 6.45 8.00
CA LEU A 31 -5.48 7.36 6.89
C LEU A 31 -6.73 8.08 6.39
N GLU A 32 -7.89 7.40 6.31
CA GLU A 32 -9.16 8.03 5.92
C GLU A 32 -9.71 9.02 6.95
N GLY A 33 -9.14 9.03 8.17
CA GLY A 33 -9.42 10.06 9.16
C GLY A 33 -8.82 11.42 8.82
N GLU A 34 -7.83 11.46 7.93
CA GLU A 34 -7.12 12.67 7.54
C GLU A 34 -7.71 13.25 6.24
N PRO A 35 -8.16 14.52 6.23
CA PRO A 35 -8.87 15.11 5.10
C PRO A 35 -8.00 15.36 3.86
N ASP A 36 -6.69 15.25 4.00
CA ASP A 36 -5.68 15.45 2.95
C ASP A 36 -5.10 14.12 2.43
N ILE A 37 -5.68 12.97 2.80
CA ILE A 37 -5.25 11.64 2.36
C ILE A 37 -6.43 10.86 1.77
N GLU A 38 -6.21 10.20 0.64
CA GLU A 38 -7.16 9.30 0.00
C GLU A 38 -6.52 7.93 -0.22
N VAL A 39 -7.08 6.88 0.38
CA VAL A 39 -6.67 5.50 0.11
C VAL A 39 -7.37 5.01 -1.16
N ILE A 40 -6.65 4.99 -2.28
CA ILE A 40 -7.21 4.71 -3.61
C ILE A 40 -7.27 3.21 -3.96
N ALA A 41 -6.45 2.38 -3.30
CA ALA A 41 -6.50 0.92 -3.44
C ALA A 41 -5.77 0.19 -2.30
N GLU A 42 -6.04 -1.10 -2.19
CA GLU A 42 -5.38 -2.03 -1.26
C GLU A 42 -4.86 -3.25 -2.02
N ALA A 43 -3.72 -3.80 -1.59
CA ALA A 43 -3.11 -5.02 -2.11
C ALA A 43 -2.85 -6.03 -0.99
N GLY A 44 -3.13 -7.30 -1.24
CA GLY A 44 -2.79 -8.42 -0.35
C GLY A 44 -1.47 -9.12 -0.68
N SER A 45 -0.80 -8.73 -1.77
CA SER A 45 0.44 -9.36 -2.26
C SER A 45 1.34 -8.35 -2.99
N GLY A 46 2.62 -8.69 -3.16
CA GLY A 46 3.59 -7.88 -3.89
C GLY A 46 3.24 -7.73 -5.38
N GLU A 47 2.76 -8.78 -6.05
CA GLU A 47 2.29 -8.72 -7.44
C GLU A 47 1.14 -7.73 -7.62
N GLU A 48 0.15 -7.80 -6.73
CA GLU A 48 -1.00 -6.91 -6.76
C GLU A 48 -0.57 -5.47 -6.49
N ALA A 49 0.35 -5.25 -5.56
CA ALA A 49 0.91 -3.93 -5.26
C ALA A 49 1.60 -3.32 -6.49
N VAL A 50 2.49 -4.07 -7.16
CA VAL A 50 3.15 -3.60 -8.39
C VAL A 50 2.13 -3.27 -9.48
N GLY A 51 1.15 -4.15 -9.69
CA GLY A 51 0.11 -3.94 -10.69
C GLY A 51 -0.78 -2.72 -10.40
N LEU A 52 -1.13 -2.47 -9.14
CA LEU A 52 -1.91 -1.31 -8.74
C LEU A 52 -1.11 -0.02 -8.86
N VAL A 53 0.15 0.00 -8.41
CA VAL A 53 1.00 1.20 -8.51
C VAL A 53 1.21 1.59 -9.97
N ALA A 54 1.55 0.63 -10.85
CA ALA A 54 1.75 0.90 -12.27
C ALA A 54 0.48 1.40 -12.97
N ARG A 55 -0.72 0.95 -12.56
CA ARG A 55 -1.99 1.34 -13.17
C ARG A 55 -2.56 2.64 -12.61
N LEU A 56 -2.40 2.87 -11.32
CA LEU A 56 -3.06 3.97 -10.60
C LEU A 56 -2.15 5.17 -10.40
N LEU A 57 -0.83 5.01 -10.52
CA LEU A 57 0.16 6.06 -10.29
C LEU A 57 -0.14 6.83 -8.99
N PRO A 58 -0.16 6.14 -7.82
CA PRO A 58 -0.35 6.81 -6.54
C PRO A 58 0.82 7.74 -6.23
N ASP A 59 0.59 8.70 -5.35
CA ASP A 59 1.65 9.56 -4.82
C ASP A 59 2.56 8.79 -3.84
N VAL A 60 1.95 7.88 -3.07
CA VAL A 60 2.66 7.05 -2.08
C VAL A 60 2.12 5.61 -2.10
N ALA A 61 3.03 4.64 -2.07
CA ALA A 61 2.71 3.24 -1.80
C ALA A 61 3.23 2.87 -0.40
N LEU A 62 2.34 2.59 0.54
CA LEU A 62 2.67 2.06 1.85
C LEU A 62 2.70 0.53 1.75
N MET A 63 3.89 -0.06 1.75
CA MET A 63 4.07 -1.47 1.42
C MET A 63 4.81 -2.23 2.52
N ASP A 64 4.23 -3.34 2.95
CA ASP A 64 4.91 -4.33 3.78
C ASP A 64 6.04 -4.99 2.97
N LEU A 65 7.15 -5.22 3.66
CA LEU A 65 8.34 -5.80 3.06
C LEU A 65 8.26 -7.34 3.00
N ARG A 66 7.35 -7.97 3.75
CA ARG A 66 7.31 -9.41 3.98
C ARG A 66 5.93 -10.01 3.66
N PHE A 67 5.58 -10.04 2.38
CA PHE A 67 4.50 -10.90 1.90
C PHE A 67 4.80 -12.38 2.16
N GLY A 68 3.83 -13.12 2.72
CA GLY A 68 3.94 -14.55 2.98
C GLY A 68 4.66 -14.90 4.28
N GLY A 69 4.68 -13.99 5.26
CA GLY A 69 5.25 -14.24 6.58
C GLY A 69 4.51 -15.37 7.32
N ALA A 70 5.25 -16.20 8.07
CA ALA A 70 4.75 -17.38 8.81
C ALA A 70 3.65 -17.13 9.87
N GLY A 71 3.14 -15.90 9.99
CA GLY A 71 2.07 -15.50 10.92
C GLY A 71 0.70 -15.29 10.28
N GLY A 72 0.59 -15.31 8.94
CA GLY A 72 -0.70 -15.27 8.26
C GLY A 72 -1.50 -16.54 8.59
N VAL A 73 -2.68 -16.39 9.20
CA VAL A 73 -3.60 -17.49 9.51
C VAL A 73 -4.12 -18.07 8.19
N GLY A 74 -3.30 -18.95 7.61
CA GLY A 74 -3.38 -19.39 6.22
C GLY A 74 -2.07 -19.99 5.70
N GLY A 75 -1.09 -20.27 6.57
CA GLY A 75 0.14 -20.98 6.22
C GLY A 75 -0.09 -22.44 5.81
N VAL A 76 -0.66 -22.65 4.63
CA VAL A 76 -0.58 -23.91 3.88
C VAL A 76 -0.51 -23.58 2.39
N GLY A 77 0.67 -23.79 1.80
CA GLY A 77 0.83 -23.86 0.34
C GLY A 77 1.41 -22.60 -0.28
N GLY A 78 2.67 -22.69 -0.71
CA GLY A 78 3.35 -21.62 -1.43
C GLY A 78 2.57 -21.14 -2.64
N THR A 79 2.39 -19.84 -2.73
CA THR A 79 2.24 -19.15 -4.01
C THR A 79 3.51 -18.32 -4.11
N GLY A 80 4.40 -18.66 -5.04
CA GLY A 80 5.66 -17.97 -5.26
C GLY A 80 5.41 -16.56 -5.78
N GLY A 81 5.04 -15.66 -4.87
CA GLY A 81 4.93 -14.24 -5.12
C GLY A 81 6.22 -13.52 -4.75
N ILE A 82 6.41 -12.32 -5.28
CA ILE A 82 7.51 -11.44 -4.93
C ILE A 82 7.26 -10.84 -3.55
N ASP A 83 8.34 -10.72 -2.77
CA ASP A 83 8.30 -9.97 -1.53
C ASP A 83 8.23 -8.46 -1.80
N GLY A 84 8.06 -7.67 -0.74
CA GLY A 84 7.96 -6.22 -0.89
C GLY A 84 9.26 -5.57 -1.35
N ILE A 85 10.41 -6.21 -1.11
CA ILE A 85 11.72 -5.69 -1.55
C ILE A 85 11.84 -5.79 -3.07
N GLU A 86 11.50 -6.94 -3.64
CA GLU A 86 11.48 -7.16 -5.08
C GLU A 86 10.39 -6.31 -5.75
N ALA A 87 9.25 -6.10 -5.10
CA ALA A 87 8.24 -5.16 -5.57
C ALA A 87 8.79 -3.73 -5.72
N ILE A 88 9.51 -3.21 -4.71
CA ILE A 88 10.17 -1.89 -4.78
C ILE A 88 11.17 -1.85 -5.92
N ARG A 89 12.00 -2.89 -6.08
CA ARG A 89 13.01 -2.94 -7.15
C ARG A 89 12.38 -2.85 -8.53
N ARG A 90 11.25 -3.52 -8.75
CA ARG A 90 10.53 -3.47 -10.03
C ARG A 90 9.93 -2.10 -10.30
N LEU A 91 9.37 -1.45 -9.29
CA LEU A 91 8.80 -0.11 -9.41
C LEU A 91 9.87 0.97 -9.61
N ALA A 92 11.08 0.77 -9.07
CA ALA A 92 12.19 1.71 -9.21
C ALA A 92 13.04 1.51 -10.49
N ALA A 93 12.74 0.47 -11.28
CA ALA A 93 13.48 0.14 -12.49
C ALA A 93 12.91 0.78 -13.77
N GLU A 94 11.90 1.64 -13.65
CA GLU A 94 11.33 2.49 -14.72
C GLU A 94 11.86 3.93 -14.62
#